data_AF-A0A2V8GFB8-F1
#
_entry.id   AF-A0A2V8GFB8-F1
#
_cell.length_a   1.000
_cell.length_b   1.000
_cell.length_c   1.000
_cell.angle_alpha   90.00
_cell.angle_beta   90.00
_cell.angle_gamma   90.00
#
_symmetry.space_group_name_H-M   'P 1'
#
loop_
_entity.id
_entity.type
_entity.pdbx_description
1 polymer ?
#
loop_
_entity_poly.entity_id
_entity_poly.type
_entity_poly.pdbx_seq_one_letter_code
_entity_poly.pdbx_strand_id
1 'polypeptide(L)' 'RAILKAIWGPNSVNQPEHLWVLVAQLRKKLEPDPSHPRYLLSEPWVGYRFAAEPDE' A
#
# COMPACT_ATOMS: atom_id res chain seq x y z
N ARG A 1 -2.58 -10.94 -3.17
CA ARG A 1 -2.51 -11.71 -1.89
C ARG A 1 -1.11 -11.78 -1.26
N ALA A 2 -0.02 -11.47 -1.98
CA ALA A 2 1.35 -11.56 -1.46
C ALA A 2 1.61 -10.64 -0.24
N ILE A 3 1.19 -9.37 -0.31
CA ILE A 3 1.48 -8.37 0.74
C ILE A 3 0.83 -8.74 2.09
N LEU A 4 -0.46 -9.13 2.08
CA LEU A 4 -1.16 -9.57 3.31
C LEU A 4 -0.44 -10.75 3.98
N LYS A 5 -0.03 -11.75 3.19
CA LYS A 5 0.69 -12.92 3.68
C LYS A 5 2.07 -12.55 4.23
N ALA A 6 2.77 -11.60 3.61
CA ALA A 6 4.09 -11.17 4.06
C ALA A 6 4.06 -10.38 5.38
N ILE A 7 3.02 -9.56 5.60
CA ILE A 7 2.94 -8.70 6.77
C ILE A 7 2.24 -9.39 7.96
N TRP A 8 1.14 -10.11 7.71
CA TRP A 8 0.31 -10.71 8.77
C TRP A 8 0.26 -12.23 8.74
N GLY A 9 0.91 -12.88 7.77
CA GLY A 9 0.96 -14.34 7.66
C GLY A 9 -0.21 -14.97 6.91
N PRO A 10 -0.21 -16.31 6.77
CA PRO A 10 -1.15 -17.05 5.91
C PRO A 10 -2.61 -17.02 6.38
N ASN A 11 -2.88 -16.65 7.64
CA ASN A 11 -4.25 -16.60 8.18
C ASN A 11 -4.98 -15.29 7.83
N SER A 12 -4.28 -14.25 7.40
CA SER A 12 -4.84 -12.91 7.16
C SER A 12 -5.15 -12.62 5.69
N VAL A 13 -5.06 -13.64 4.83
CA VAL A 13 -5.13 -13.51 3.36
C VAL A 13 -6.54 -13.18 2.85
N ASN A 14 -7.57 -13.33 3.69
CA ASN A 14 -8.97 -13.08 3.37
C ASN A 14 -9.49 -11.70 3.79
N GLN A 15 -8.64 -10.82 4.33
CA GLN A 15 -9.05 -9.49 4.84
C GLN A 15 -8.33 -8.35 4.08
N PRO A 16 -8.69 -8.09 2.80
CA PRO A 16 -8.08 -7.03 1.99
C PRO A 16 -8.27 -5.62 2.56
N GLU A 17 -9.33 -5.39 3.33
CA GLU A 17 -9.65 -4.13 3.99
C GLU A 17 -8.51 -3.67 4.93
N HIS A 18 -7.83 -4.60 5.60
CA HIS A 18 -6.70 -4.28 6.48
C HIS A 18 -5.51 -3.71 5.71
N LEU A 19 -5.26 -4.20 4.50
CA LEU A 19 -4.23 -3.66 3.64
C LEU A 19 -4.55 -2.22 3.22
N TRP A 20 -5.80 -1.93 2.87
CA TRP A 20 -6.22 -0.59 2.47
C TRP A 20 -6.10 0.43 3.60
N VAL A 21 -6.52 0.06 4.81
CA VAL A 21 -6.39 0.90 6.00
C VAL A 21 -4.92 1.18 6.31
N LEU A 22 -4.07 0.14 6.29
CA LEU A 22 -2.63 0.31 6.52
C LEU A 22 -2.02 1.24 5.48
N VAL A 23 -2.29 1.03 4.19
CA VAL A 23 -1.74 1.86 3.11
C VAL A 23 -2.22 3.31 3.25
N ALA A 24 -3.49 3.55 3.59
CA ALA A 24 -4.01 4.89 3.83
C ALA A 24 -3.29 5.57 5.01
N GLN A 25 -3.00 4.84 6.10
CA GLN A 25 -2.25 5.37 7.23
C GLN A 25 -0.78 5.64 6.88
N LEU A 26 -0.16 4.79 6.07
CA LEU A 26 1.21 4.99 5.61
C LEU A 26 1.30 6.21 4.69
N ARG A 27 0.35 6.38 3.76
CA ARG A 27 0.31 7.55 2.88
C ARG A 27 0.24 8.86 3.67
N LYS A 28 -0.55 8.92 4.73
CA LYS A 28 -0.62 10.09 5.63
C LYS A 28 0.70 10.42 6.33
N LYS A 29 1.61 9.45 6.47
CA LYS A 29 2.90 9.63 7.15
C LYS A 29 4.06 9.88 6.19
N LEU A 30 3.99 9.32 4.99
CA LEU A 30 5.10 9.30 4.03
C LEU A 30 4.89 10.27 2.85
N GLU A 31 3.64 10.48 2.45
CA GLU A 31 3.33 11.31 1.28
C GLU A 31 3.22 12.78 1.70
N PRO A 32 3.82 13.72 0.93
CA PRO A 32 3.57 15.15 1.12
C PRO A 32 2.09 15.51 0.93
N ASP A 33 1.42 14.89 -0.05
CA ASP A 33 -0.03 14.94 -0.25
C ASP A 33 -0.58 13.50 -0.37
N PRO A 34 -1.35 13.01 0.62
CA PRO A 34 -1.95 11.68 0.58
C PRO A 34 -2.91 11.43 -0.60
N SER A 35 -3.45 12.49 -1.20
CA SER A 35 -4.36 12.42 -2.36
C SER A 35 -3.59 12.24 -3.67
N HIS A 36 -2.32 12.63 -3.70
CA HIS A 36 -1.40 12.50 -4.83
C HIS A 36 -0.17 11.67 -4.40
N PRO A 37 -0.33 10.35 -4.15
CA PRO A 37 0.75 9.52 -3.64
C PRO A 37 1.89 9.41 -4.66
N ARG A 38 3.11 9.67 -4.20
CA ARG A 38 4.36 9.59 -4.95
C ARG A 38 5.13 8.30 -4.64
N TYR A 39 5.06 7.80 -3.40
CA TYR A 39 5.81 6.62 -2.97
C TYR A 39 4.99 5.34 -3.00
N LEU A 40 3.75 5.36 -2.50
CA LEU A 40 2.88 4.19 -2.42
C LEU A 40 1.82 4.24 -3.51
N LEU A 41 2.13 3.69 -4.68
CA LEU A 41 1.28 3.73 -5.87
C LEU A 41 0.26 2.59 -5.88
N SER A 42 -0.97 2.91 -6.28
CA SER A 42 -2.00 1.90 -6.54
C SER A 42 -1.88 1.40 -7.97
N GLU A 43 -1.66 0.10 -8.15
CA GLU A 43 -1.63 -0.56 -9.46
C GLU A 43 -2.95 -1.30 -9.68
N PRO A 44 -3.80 -0.84 -10.62
CA PRO A 44 -5.08 -1.47 -10.91
C PRO A 44 -4.90 -2.97 -11.19
N TRP A 45 -5.77 -3.78 -10.59
CA TRP A 45 -5.78 -5.25 -10.74
C TRP A 45 -4.58 -6.02 -10.17
N VAL A 46 -3.53 -5.32 -9.71
CA VAL A 46 -2.31 -5.93 -9.15
C VAL A 46 -2.21 -5.71 -7.63
N GLY A 47 -2.35 -4.47 -7.16
CA GLY A 47 -2.19 -4.12 -5.75
C GLY A 47 -1.46 -2.80 -5.55
N TYR A 48 -0.39 -2.80 -4.75
CA TYR A 48 0.40 -1.61 -4.44
C TYR A 48 1.85 -1.80 -4.83
N ARG A 49 2.49 -0.73 -5.32
CA ARG A 49 3.92 -0.66 -5.61
C ARG A 49 4.56 0.45 -4.78
N PHE A 50 5.76 0.19 -4.28
CA PHE A 50 6.61 1.22 -3.70
C PHE A 50 7.54 1.79 -4.78
N ALA A 51 7.58 3.11 -4.93
CA ALA A 51 8.49 3.85 -5.79
C ALA A 51 9.50 4.60 -4.92
N ALA A 52 10.77 4.18 -4.92
CA ALA A 52 11.81 4.77 -4.09
C ALA A 52 12.28 6.14 -4.61
N GLU A 53 12.17 6.35 -5.92
CA GLU A 53 12.44 7.60 -6.62
C GLU A 53 11.14 8.02 -7.29
N PRO A 54 10.28 8.80 -6.62
CA PRO A 54 9.12 9.35 -7.28
C PRO A 54 9.59 10.31 -8.38
N ASP A 55 9.02 10.21 -9.58
CA ASP A 55 9.34 11.12 -10.69
C ASP A 55 9.38 12.58 -10.18
N GLU A 56 10.50 13.28 -10.44
CA GLU A 56 10.81 14.64 -9.95
C GLU A 56 9.63 15.62 -10.10
#